data_AF-A0A951J5V7-F1
#
_entry.id   AF-A0A951J5V7-F1
#
_cell.length_a   1.000
_cell.length_b   1.000
_cell.length_c   1.000
_cell.angle_alpha   90.00
_cell.angle_beta   90.00
_cell.angle_gamma   90.00
#
_symmetry.space_group_name_H-M   'P 1'
#
loop_
_entity.id
_entity.type
_entity.pdbx_description
1 polymer ?
#
loop_
_entity_poly.entity_id
_entity_poly.type
_entity_poly.pdbx_seq_one_letter_code
_entity_poly.pdbx_strand_id
1 'polypeptide(L)'
;MRKSNYSNVKERMYFLLCVILITFWSASCTDELPVPESELTEPNDLEIYIPKEFSDMDMSDDASTWSFKRSRQSDHFIVFWDKRYGENDPNSAEVPDFFRVDIDNLLEKAESYYALNVYDLEFAKKGIGESNLDKYKMMIFLYYEEEWMAYGAGYDDVIGALWISPATSKPVGHVIAHEIGHSFQYQVYCDLKGGSGFRYGFGGNGGNAFWEQTAQWQALQSYPEQIFTTHDFQVYIENYHRHLCHEWYRYASYFIHYYWAEKHGKEFIGKLWRMASEPEDPIQAYMRLNGISVEQFNDEIYEAASKNVTWDIEGLREYGTSRIGHQKFNFQTLEDGSHQVAYNFAPGTTGYNVIPLSLPETGSTVTASFTGLVNAPGYNTVEDASRAGWRYGYVALLENGQRVYGAMNQGVTGTVNFEVPQNCSKLWFVVTGAPNSYLPHPWDENESNDDQWPYKVKFTNTNINGMVDLPDGATPSDKTISIDVNFPVSETSYDGTTVSLDMTDLAEAFVMQPNEIISKFGESIQFFGVESNGTLNSTTTANGYGHWFDANGNICNWGNDAVVYSEFNETNFTFNIGQYPGHSQPGSTYTVSQALVYTYQPGQTVQATITFNITLD
;
A
#
# COMPACT_ATOMS: atom_id res chain seq x y z
N MET A 1 58.93 -0.97 -21.89
CA MET A 1 60.25 -1.61 -21.75
C MET A 1 60.17 -2.52 -20.51
N ARG A 2 60.20 -3.85 -20.73
CA ARG A 2 60.23 -5.01 -19.77
C ARG A 2 59.09 -5.11 -18.71
N LYS A 3 58.11 -6.04 -18.83
CA LYS A 3 58.13 -7.51 -18.57
C LYS A 3 58.39 -7.82 -17.08
N SER A 4 57.75 -8.75 -16.36
CA SER A 4 56.91 -9.91 -16.70
C SER A 4 56.52 -10.65 -15.39
N ASN A 5 55.30 -11.20 -15.36
CA ASN A 5 54.85 -12.51 -14.85
C ASN A 5 55.44 -13.15 -13.58
N TYR A 6 54.53 -13.70 -12.76
CA TYR A 6 54.65 -15.08 -12.28
C TYR A 6 53.32 -15.82 -12.50
N SER A 7 53.40 -16.95 -13.20
CA SER A 7 52.33 -17.91 -13.47
C SER A 7 52.73 -19.30 -12.97
N ASN A 8 51.79 -20.00 -12.34
CA ASN A 8 51.46 -21.44 -12.42
C ASN A 8 52.56 -22.52 -12.51
N VAL A 9 52.47 -23.52 -11.62
CA VAL A 9 52.67 -24.98 -11.86
C VAL A 9 51.90 -25.75 -10.75
N LYS A 10 50.64 -26.22 -10.94
CA LYS A 10 50.18 -27.60 -11.33
C LYS A 10 51.01 -28.79 -10.79
N GLU A 11 50.40 -29.78 -10.10
CA GLU A 11 49.74 -30.97 -10.70
C GLU A 11 49.54 -32.19 -9.74
N ARG A 12 48.52 -33.03 -10.06
CA ARG A 12 48.19 -34.45 -9.70
C ARG A 12 47.26 -34.67 -8.49
N MET A 13 45.97 -35.04 -8.61
CA MET A 13 45.17 -35.97 -9.45
C MET A 13 45.24 -37.45 -9.00
N TYR A 14 44.13 -37.96 -8.44
CA TYR A 14 43.68 -39.36 -8.59
C TYR A 14 42.14 -39.43 -8.66
N PHE A 15 41.71 -40.17 -9.69
CA PHE A 15 40.36 -40.47 -10.16
C PHE A 15 39.76 -41.67 -9.40
N LEU A 16 38.43 -41.70 -9.20
CA LEU A 16 37.67 -42.94 -9.38
C LEU A 16 36.26 -42.64 -9.91
N LEU A 17 35.97 -43.24 -11.07
CA LEU A 17 34.72 -43.25 -11.84
C LEU A 17 33.83 -44.39 -11.34
N CYS A 18 32.52 -44.17 -11.26
CA CYS A 18 31.51 -45.21 -11.52
C CYS A 18 30.34 -44.61 -12.30
N VAL A 19 30.11 -45.16 -13.48
CA VAL A 19 29.06 -44.84 -14.45
C VAL A 19 27.85 -45.72 -14.20
N ILE A 20 26.63 -45.17 -14.15
CA ILE A 20 25.40 -45.87 -14.58
C ILE A 20 24.49 -44.87 -15.31
N LEU A 21 24.28 -45.14 -16.61
CA LEU A 21 23.17 -44.66 -17.43
C LEU A 21 21.90 -45.48 -17.09
N ILE A 22 20.70 -44.87 -17.12
CA ILE A 22 19.52 -45.31 -17.91
C ILE A 22 18.20 -44.60 -17.49
N THR A 23 17.54 -44.06 -18.52
CA THR A 23 16.11 -43.78 -18.76
C THR A 23 15.32 -42.68 -18.02
N PHE A 24 14.79 -41.78 -18.85
CA PHE A 24 13.58 -40.97 -18.65
C PHE A 24 12.37 -41.82 -18.22
N TRP A 25 11.72 -41.41 -17.13
CA TRP A 25 10.31 -41.67 -16.88
C TRP A 25 9.69 -40.42 -16.27
N SER A 26 8.62 -39.95 -16.90
CA SER A 26 7.79 -38.82 -16.49
C SER A 26 6.99 -39.18 -15.24
N ALA A 27 7.19 -38.43 -14.16
CA ALA A 27 6.25 -38.35 -13.04
C ALA A 27 6.14 -36.88 -12.61
N SER A 28 4.93 -36.37 -12.69
CA SER A 28 4.50 -35.08 -12.15
C SER A 28 4.67 -35.11 -10.64
N CYS A 29 5.51 -34.22 -10.09
CA CYS A 29 5.60 -33.97 -8.66
C CYS A 29 5.57 -32.46 -8.44
N THR A 30 4.65 -32.04 -7.59
CA THR A 30 4.53 -30.71 -7.01
C THR A 30 5.76 -30.45 -6.15
N ASP A 31 6.59 -29.48 -6.52
CA ASP A 31 7.73 -29.04 -5.73
C ASP A 31 7.21 -28.17 -4.56
N GLU A 32 7.06 -28.77 -3.38
CA GLU A 32 7.11 -28.05 -2.11
C GLU A 32 8.56 -27.69 -1.82
N LEU A 33 8.80 -26.44 -1.45
CA LEU A 33 10.11 -25.94 -1.03
C LEU A 33 10.61 -26.71 0.21
N PRO A 34 11.90 -27.06 0.30
CA PRO A 34 12.43 -27.76 1.47
C PRO A 34 12.49 -26.80 2.66
N VAL A 35 11.72 -27.12 3.71
CA VAL A 35 11.87 -26.52 5.04
C VAL A 35 13.20 -26.98 5.63
N PRO A 36 14.10 -26.08 6.09
CA PRO A 36 15.27 -26.51 6.83
C PRO A 36 14.81 -27.00 8.20
N GLU A 37 14.93 -28.30 8.43
CA GLU A 37 14.72 -28.93 9.73
C GLU A 37 15.85 -28.51 10.68
N SER A 38 15.63 -27.46 11.47
CA SER A 38 16.48 -27.15 12.62
C SER A 38 16.06 -28.03 13.80
N GLU A 39 16.67 -29.21 13.92
CA GLU A 39 16.60 -29.98 15.17
C GLU A 39 17.41 -29.27 16.27
N LEU A 40 16.75 -28.35 16.98
CA LEU A 40 17.06 -28.04 18.38
C LEU A 40 15.82 -28.40 19.19
N THR A 41 15.73 -29.66 19.60
CA THR A 41 14.75 -30.10 20.59
C THR A 41 15.23 -29.61 21.97
N GLU A 42 14.87 -28.38 22.31
CA GLU A 42 14.95 -27.88 23.69
C GLU A 42 14.04 -28.74 24.58
N PRO A 43 14.47 -29.16 25.78
CA PRO A 43 13.59 -29.79 26.76
C PRO A 43 12.41 -28.85 27.07
N ASN A 44 11.19 -29.39 27.13
CA ASN A 44 9.96 -28.65 27.43
C ASN A 44 9.85 -28.29 28.93
N ASP A 45 10.82 -27.54 29.43
CA ASP A 45 10.98 -27.13 30.84
C ASP A 45 10.54 -25.66 31.09
N LEU A 46 9.94 -24.99 30.10
CA LEU A 46 9.45 -23.61 30.25
C LEU A 46 8.25 -23.55 31.21
N GLU A 47 8.31 -22.63 32.17
CA GLU A 47 7.26 -22.36 33.15
C GLU A 47 6.15 -21.47 32.55
N ILE A 48 5.01 -21.39 33.24
CA ILE A 48 3.96 -20.41 32.95
C ILE A 48 4.08 -19.27 33.97
N TYR A 49 4.38 -18.07 33.48
CA TYR A 49 4.32 -16.87 34.33
C TYR A 49 2.87 -16.60 34.74
N ILE A 50 2.64 -16.32 36.02
CA ILE A 50 1.31 -15.93 36.52
C ILE A 50 1.29 -14.40 36.65
N PRO A 51 0.56 -13.68 35.76
CA PRO A 51 0.37 -12.24 35.87
C PRO A 51 -0.06 -11.80 37.27
N LYS A 52 0.39 -10.61 37.69
CA LYS A 52 0.02 -10.06 39.01
C LYS A 52 -1.49 -9.90 39.16
N GLU A 53 -2.21 -9.60 38.09
CA GLU A 53 -3.67 -9.52 38.13
C GLU A 53 -4.36 -10.87 38.40
N PHE A 54 -3.65 -11.99 38.21
CA PHE A 54 -4.13 -13.34 38.50
C PHE A 54 -3.53 -13.89 39.81
N SER A 55 -2.86 -13.08 40.64
CA SER A 55 -2.17 -13.57 41.85
C SER A 55 -3.10 -14.26 42.85
N ASP A 56 -4.37 -13.85 42.89
CA ASP A 56 -5.39 -14.40 43.78
C ASP A 56 -6.23 -15.50 43.09
N MET A 57 -5.98 -15.79 41.80
CA MET A 57 -6.68 -16.81 41.03
C MET A 57 -6.01 -18.17 41.23
N ASP A 58 -6.76 -19.15 41.73
CA ASP A 58 -6.33 -20.55 41.68
C ASP A 58 -6.55 -21.12 40.28
N MET A 59 -5.54 -21.04 39.42
CA MET A 59 -5.61 -21.58 38.06
C MET A 59 -5.66 -23.12 37.99
N SER A 60 -5.53 -23.83 39.12
CA SER A 60 -5.80 -25.28 39.19
C SER A 60 -7.27 -25.60 39.44
N ASP A 61 -8.03 -24.63 39.96
CA ASP A 61 -9.48 -24.73 40.08
C ASP A 61 -10.13 -24.58 38.71
N ASP A 62 -11.06 -25.47 38.39
CA ASP A 62 -11.82 -25.41 37.15
C ASP A 62 -12.85 -24.27 37.20
N ALA A 63 -13.27 -23.81 38.38
CA ALA A 63 -14.21 -22.70 38.52
C ALA A 63 -13.60 -21.33 38.20
N SER A 64 -12.27 -21.21 38.20
CA SER A 64 -11.54 -19.99 37.84
C SER A 64 -11.83 -19.56 36.41
N THR A 65 -11.70 -18.26 36.11
CA THR A 65 -11.89 -17.75 34.73
C THR A 65 -10.92 -18.45 33.78
N TRP A 66 -9.65 -18.50 34.16
CA TRP A 66 -8.59 -19.22 33.45
C TRP A 66 -8.14 -20.40 34.31
N SER A 67 -8.04 -21.58 33.69
CA SER A 67 -7.70 -22.82 34.38
C SER A 67 -6.80 -23.69 33.52
N PHE A 68 -5.81 -24.36 34.13
CA PHE A 68 -4.94 -25.32 33.44
C PHE A 68 -5.74 -26.50 32.84
N LYS A 69 -6.92 -26.81 33.38
CA LYS A 69 -7.81 -27.85 32.82
C LYS A 69 -8.46 -27.44 31.50
N ARG A 70 -8.57 -26.12 31.26
CA ARG A 70 -9.04 -25.51 30.02
C ARG A 70 -7.89 -24.78 29.33
N SER A 71 -6.83 -25.54 29.09
CA SER A 71 -5.66 -25.05 28.40
C SER A 71 -5.05 -26.12 27.49
N ARG A 72 -4.25 -25.66 26.52
CA ARG A 72 -3.39 -26.51 25.69
C ARG A 72 -2.10 -25.76 25.42
N GLN A 73 -1.00 -26.48 25.35
CA GLN A 73 0.32 -25.88 25.19
C GLN A 73 1.12 -26.55 24.08
N SER A 74 1.99 -25.76 23.47
CA SER A 74 3.08 -26.16 22.58
C SER A 74 4.42 -25.91 23.29
N ASP A 75 5.52 -25.86 22.56
CA ASP A 75 6.85 -25.63 23.14
C ASP A 75 7.00 -24.22 23.71
N HIS A 76 6.45 -23.21 23.04
CA HIS A 76 6.61 -21.80 23.41
C HIS A 76 5.33 -21.08 23.83
N PHE A 77 4.15 -21.70 23.64
CA PHE A 77 2.87 -21.10 24.01
C PHE A 77 2.02 -21.97 24.92
N ILE A 78 1.17 -21.31 25.71
CA ILE A 78 -0.01 -21.90 26.33
C ILE A 78 -1.25 -21.09 25.92
N VAL A 79 -2.30 -21.79 25.48
CA VAL A 79 -3.62 -21.22 25.22
C VAL A 79 -4.54 -21.56 26.37
N PHE A 80 -5.14 -20.57 27.01
CA PHE A 80 -6.26 -20.71 27.94
C PHE A 80 -7.56 -20.32 27.25
N TRP A 81 -8.68 -20.97 27.59
CA TRP A 81 -10.00 -20.55 27.10
C TRP A 81 -11.01 -20.34 28.22
N ASP A 82 -11.94 -19.43 27.95
CA ASP A 82 -12.93 -18.93 28.91
C ASP A 82 -13.79 -20.07 29.49
N LYS A 83 -14.12 -19.97 30.79
CA LYS A 83 -14.99 -20.94 31.49
C LYS A 83 -16.35 -21.21 30.81
N ARG A 84 -16.84 -20.30 29.97
CA ARG A 84 -18.09 -20.45 29.19
C ARG A 84 -18.03 -21.59 28.16
N TYR A 85 -16.85 -22.05 27.76
CA TYR A 85 -16.70 -23.28 26.97
C TYR A 85 -17.03 -24.55 27.78
N GLY A 86 -17.04 -24.46 29.12
CA GLY A 86 -17.27 -25.60 30.01
C GLY A 86 -16.17 -26.66 29.89
N GLU A 87 -16.57 -27.92 29.90
CA GLU A 87 -15.65 -29.07 29.73
C GLU A 87 -15.29 -29.32 28.26
N ASN A 88 -15.87 -28.56 27.33
CA ASN A 88 -15.70 -28.81 25.90
C ASN A 88 -14.37 -28.26 25.39
N ASP A 89 -13.74 -29.05 24.53
CA ASP A 89 -12.71 -28.58 23.61
C ASP A 89 -13.28 -27.43 22.75
N PRO A 90 -12.56 -26.31 22.55
CA PRO A 90 -13.04 -25.21 21.71
C PRO A 90 -13.40 -25.64 20.29
N ASN A 91 -12.84 -26.72 19.72
CA ASN A 91 -13.20 -27.22 18.39
C ASN A 91 -14.32 -28.28 18.40
N SER A 92 -14.87 -28.62 19.58
CA SER A 92 -15.90 -29.64 19.73
C SER A 92 -17.19 -29.30 18.97
N ALA A 93 -17.85 -30.33 18.42
CA ALA A 93 -19.19 -30.20 17.83
C ALA A 93 -20.24 -29.70 18.85
N GLU A 94 -20.01 -29.88 20.15
CA GLU A 94 -20.88 -29.40 21.23
C GLU A 94 -20.76 -27.89 21.47
N VAL A 95 -19.68 -27.26 21.00
CA VAL A 95 -19.53 -25.80 21.01
C VAL A 95 -20.28 -25.23 19.79
N PRO A 96 -21.06 -24.15 19.94
CA PRO A 96 -21.73 -23.53 18.79
C PRO A 96 -20.71 -23.10 17.73
N ASP A 97 -21.05 -23.32 16.46
CA ASP A 97 -20.16 -23.11 15.30
C ASP A 97 -19.42 -21.75 15.33
N PHE A 98 -20.10 -20.69 15.77
CA PHE A 98 -19.52 -19.35 15.90
C PHE A 98 -18.33 -19.30 16.88
N PHE A 99 -18.42 -19.99 18.02
CA PHE A 99 -17.39 -19.96 19.06
C PHE A 99 -16.30 -21.02 18.88
N ARG A 100 -16.44 -21.93 17.91
CA ARG A 100 -15.44 -22.99 17.73
C ARG A 100 -14.06 -22.45 17.40
N VAL A 101 -12.98 -22.99 17.93
CA VAL A 101 -11.61 -22.63 17.49
C VAL A 101 -10.75 -23.89 17.47
N ASP A 102 -10.01 -24.10 16.40
CA ASP A 102 -9.04 -25.18 16.32
C ASP A 102 -7.76 -24.78 17.06
N ILE A 103 -7.64 -25.23 18.32
CA ILE A 103 -6.51 -24.87 19.19
C ILE A 103 -5.20 -25.52 18.73
N ASP A 104 -5.25 -26.69 18.08
CA ASP A 104 -4.05 -27.34 17.55
C ASP A 104 -3.50 -26.53 16.37
N ASN A 105 -4.37 -26.12 15.45
CA ASN A 105 -3.98 -25.23 14.36
C ASN A 105 -3.47 -23.87 14.86
N LEU A 106 -4.09 -23.30 15.90
CA LEU A 106 -3.64 -22.06 16.52
C LEU A 106 -2.23 -22.18 17.09
N LEU A 107 -1.95 -23.24 17.86
CA LEU A 107 -0.63 -23.48 18.43
C LEU A 107 0.42 -23.75 17.36
N GLU A 108 0.11 -24.57 16.35
CA GLU A 108 1.00 -24.83 15.22
C GLU A 108 1.41 -23.54 14.49
N LYS A 109 0.43 -22.67 14.21
CA LYS A 109 0.68 -21.37 13.59
C LYS A 109 1.47 -20.43 14.52
N ALA A 110 1.11 -20.36 15.80
CA ALA A 110 1.83 -19.55 16.77
C ALA A 110 3.31 -19.93 16.87
N GLU A 111 3.65 -21.23 16.85
CA GLU A 111 5.03 -21.71 16.80
C GLU A 111 5.77 -21.26 15.54
N SER A 112 5.11 -21.26 14.38
CA SER A 112 5.74 -20.73 13.15
C SER A 112 6.04 -19.23 13.24
N TYR A 113 5.15 -18.44 13.85
CA TYR A 113 5.37 -17.01 14.05
C TYR A 113 6.42 -16.73 15.12
N TYR A 114 6.52 -17.59 16.13
CA TYR A 114 7.59 -17.53 17.11
C TYR A 114 8.94 -17.80 16.47
N ALA A 115 9.05 -18.84 15.64
CA ALA A 115 10.27 -19.17 14.92
C ALA A 115 10.73 -17.99 14.05
N LEU A 116 9.79 -17.37 13.31
CA LEU A 116 10.06 -16.15 12.56
C LEU A 116 10.61 -15.03 13.49
N ASN A 117 9.92 -14.71 14.57
CA ASN A 117 10.29 -13.56 15.40
C ASN A 117 11.59 -13.75 16.19
N VAL A 118 11.92 -14.99 16.57
CA VAL A 118 13.13 -15.30 17.34
C VAL A 118 14.32 -15.58 16.43
N TYR A 119 14.16 -16.44 15.43
CA TYR A 119 15.31 -16.97 14.67
C TYR A 119 15.59 -16.17 13.40
N ASP A 120 14.56 -15.60 12.79
CA ASP A 120 14.69 -14.87 11.54
C ASP A 120 14.81 -13.36 11.75
N LEU A 121 13.93 -12.79 12.58
CA LEU A 121 13.86 -11.34 12.83
C LEU A 121 14.62 -10.91 14.09
N GLU A 122 15.02 -11.87 14.91
CA GLU A 122 15.76 -11.72 16.17
C GLU A 122 15.12 -10.83 17.25
N PHE A 123 13.82 -10.53 17.23
CA PHE A 123 13.20 -9.63 18.23
C PHE A 123 13.51 -10.03 19.69
N ALA A 124 13.75 -11.31 19.95
CA ALA A 124 14.35 -11.79 21.19
C ALA A 124 15.61 -12.62 20.92
N LYS A 125 16.53 -12.64 21.88
CA LYS A 125 17.72 -13.51 21.86
C LYS A 125 17.61 -14.59 22.92
N LYS A 126 17.49 -15.84 22.47
CA LYS A 126 17.38 -17.03 23.34
C LYS A 126 18.70 -17.76 23.55
N GLY A 127 18.75 -18.58 24.60
CA GLY A 127 19.86 -19.48 24.90
C GLY A 127 21.09 -18.80 25.53
N ILE A 128 20.99 -17.50 25.83
CA ILE A 128 22.06 -16.70 26.45
C ILE A 128 21.64 -16.09 27.80
N GLY A 129 20.43 -16.37 28.27
CA GLY A 129 19.92 -15.90 29.55
C GLY A 129 19.53 -14.42 29.58
N GLU A 130 19.38 -13.81 28.40
CA GLU A 130 18.99 -12.40 28.23
C GLU A 130 17.48 -12.22 28.00
N SER A 131 16.75 -13.29 27.66
CA SER A 131 15.31 -13.24 27.42
C SER A 131 14.50 -14.00 28.46
N ASN A 132 13.34 -13.46 28.85
CA ASN A 132 12.39 -14.21 29.67
C ASN A 132 11.75 -15.38 28.89
N LEU A 133 11.91 -15.44 27.57
CA LEU A 133 11.54 -16.60 26.74
C LEU A 133 12.45 -17.84 26.95
N ASP A 134 13.56 -17.69 27.68
CA ASP A 134 14.36 -18.82 28.19
C ASP A 134 13.73 -19.47 29.44
N LYS A 135 12.69 -18.84 30.02
CA LYS A 135 12.05 -19.28 31.27
C LYS A 135 10.57 -19.53 31.13
N TYR A 136 9.89 -18.70 30.35
CA TYR A 136 8.43 -18.68 30.28
C TYR A 136 7.90 -18.92 28.87
N LYS A 137 6.75 -19.60 28.80
CA LYS A 137 5.91 -19.61 27.60
C LYS A 137 5.15 -18.30 27.46
N MET A 138 4.92 -17.85 26.22
CA MET A 138 3.93 -16.80 25.94
C MET A 138 2.51 -17.34 26.15
N MET A 139 1.59 -16.46 26.52
CA MET A 139 0.21 -16.84 26.84
C MET A 139 -0.77 -16.32 25.80
N ILE A 140 -1.76 -17.14 25.45
CA ILE A 140 -2.88 -16.79 24.58
C ILE A 140 -4.18 -17.01 25.36
N PHE A 141 -5.05 -16.00 25.41
CA PHE A 141 -6.33 -16.07 26.10
C PHE A 141 -7.49 -15.99 25.09
N LEU A 142 -8.21 -17.10 24.93
CA LEU A 142 -9.39 -17.21 24.08
C LEU A 142 -10.67 -16.86 24.87
N TYR A 143 -11.26 -15.73 24.53
CA TYR A 143 -12.50 -15.23 25.12
C TYR A 143 -13.71 -15.85 24.41
N TYR A 144 -14.74 -16.18 25.17
CA TYR A 144 -16.02 -16.61 24.62
C TYR A 144 -16.86 -15.36 24.27
N GLU A 145 -16.52 -14.66 23.18
CA GLU A 145 -17.16 -13.39 22.80
C GLU A 145 -17.48 -13.32 21.31
N GLU A 146 -18.57 -12.62 20.99
CA GLU A 146 -19.03 -12.40 19.60
C GLU A 146 -18.35 -11.21 18.95
N GLU A 147 -17.90 -10.23 19.73
CA GLU A 147 -17.20 -9.07 19.23
C GLU A 147 -15.82 -9.46 18.68
N TRP A 148 -15.45 -8.83 17.57
CA TRP A 148 -14.13 -9.02 16.98
C TRP A 148 -13.08 -8.46 17.95
N MET A 149 -12.14 -9.30 18.36
CA MET A 149 -11.12 -8.93 19.34
C MET A 149 -9.83 -9.71 19.09
N ALA A 150 -8.74 -8.99 18.88
CA ALA A 150 -7.38 -9.50 18.89
C ALA A 150 -6.46 -8.40 19.38
N TYR A 151 -5.64 -8.69 20.39
CA TYR A 151 -4.67 -7.75 20.93
C TYR A 151 -3.39 -8.49 21.30
N GLY A 152 -2.25 -8.02 20.81
CA GLY A 152 -0.93 -8.45 21.22
C GLY A 152 -0.28 -7.41 22.12
N ALA A 153 0.24 -7.85 23.27
CA ALA A 153 1.03 -7.03 24.17
C ALA A 153 1.80 -7.94 25.14
N GLY A 154 1.65 -7.72 26.44
CA GLY A 154 2.21 -8.59 27.45
C GLY A 154 1.85 -8.18 28.86
N TYR A 155 2.41 -8.91 29.82
CA TYR A 155 2.12 -8.78 31.24
C TYR A 155 3.32 -8.31 32.02
N ASP A 156 3.08 -7.34 32.92
CA ASP A 156 3.99 -6.94 33.99
C ASP A 156 5.40 -6.49 33.57
N ASP A 157 5.60 -6.16 32.29
CA ASP A 157 6.92 -6.00 31.68
C ASP A 157 7.81 -7.26 31.84
N VAL A 158 7.18 -8.44 31.83
CA VAL A 158 7.84 -9.75 31.99
C VAL A 158 7.75 -10.59 30.72
N ILE A 159 6.55 -10.77 30.17
CA ILE A 159 6.29 -11.75 29.11
C ILE A 159 5.26 -11.24 28.11
N GLY A 160 5.47 -11.50 26.83
CA GLY A 160 4.50 -11.26 25.76
C GLY A 160 3.24 -12.13 25.89
N ALA A 161 2.10 -11.60 25.48
CA ALA A 161 0.81 -12.28 25.56
C ALA A 161 -0.18 -11.76 24.50
N LEU A 162 -1.19 -12.59 24.23
CA LEU A 162 -2.22 -12.38 23.22
C LEU A 162 -3.61 -12.63 23.82
N TRP A 163 -4.58 -11.78 23.49
CA TRP A 163 -6.00 -11.95 23.83
C TRP A 163 -6.80 -11.98 22.53
N ILE A 164 -7.68 -12.97 22.36
CA ILE A 164 -8.40 -13.21 21.10
C ILE A 164 -9.86 -13.64 21.33
N SER A 165 -10.71 -13.35 20.34
CA SER A 165 -12.04 -13.96 20.20
C SER A 165 -12.09 -14.96 19.03
N PRO A 166 -13.11 -15.83 18.93
CA PRO A 166 -13.17 -16.88 17.91
C PRO A 166 -13.17 -16.35 16.48
N ALA A 167 -13.74 -15.16 16.25
CA ALA A 167 -13.81 -14.53 14.94
C ALA A 167 -12.43 -14.21 14.34
N THR A 168 -11.42 -13.97 15.18
CA THR A 168 -10.06 -13.60 14.74
C THR A 168 -9.17 -14.81 14.44
N SER A 169 -9.64 -16.00 14.79
CA SER A 169 -8.96 -17.29 14.59
C SER A 169 -9.58 -18.13 13.46
N LYS A 170 -10.38 -17.52 12.58
CA LYS A 170 -11.11 -18.19 11.49
C LYS A 170 -10.86 -17.55 10.11
N PRO A 171 -9.75 -17.88 9.44
CA PRO A 171 -8.69 -18.80 9.86
C PRO A 171 -7.70 -18.16 10.85
N VAL A 172 -6.85 -18.98 11.47
CA VAL A 172 -5.64 -18.49 12.16
C VAL A 172 -4.69 -17.96 11.07
N GLY A 173 -4.72 -16.64 10.90
CA GLY A 173 -4.18 -15.96 9.73
C GLY A 173 -3.27 -14.78 10.06
N HIS A 174 -3.19 -13.86 9.09
CA HIS A 174 -2.45 -12.60 9.18
C HIS A 174 -2.70 -11.81 10.48
N VAL A 175 -3.95 -11.74 10.94
CA VAL A 175 -4.31 -11.05 12.20
C VAL A 175 -3.55 -11.64 13.39
N ILE A 176 -3.53 -12.96 13.55
CA ILE A 176 -2.85 -13.61 14.68
C ILE A 176 -1.33 -13.44 14.56
N ALA A 177 -0.78 -13.47 13.35
CA ALA A 177 0.63 -13.18 13.13
C ALA A 177 1.00 -11.74 13.52
N HIS A 178 0.13 -10.77 13.21
CA HIS A 178 0.28 -9.36 13.59
C HIS A 178 0.32 -9.20 15.11
N GLU A 179 -0.67 -9.76 15.82
CA GLU A 179 -0.73 -9.63 17.28
C GLU A 179 0.42 -10.39 17.99
N ILE A 180 0.86 -11.53 17.45
CA ILE A 180 2.09 -12.17 17.96
C ILE A 180 3.30 -11.27 17.70
N GLY A 181 3.33 -10.55 16.57
CA GLY A 181 4.33 -9.50 16.31
C GLY A 181 4.40 -8.46 17.44
N HIS A 182 3.26 -7.93 17.88
CA HIS A 182 3.18 -7.03 19.04
C HIS A 182 3.63 -7.69 20.35
N SER A 183 3.34 -8.98 20.55
CA SER A 183 3.81 -9.72 21.72
C SER A 183 5.35 -9.75 21.79
N PHE A 184 6.02 -9.87 20.65
CA PHE A 184 7.48 -9.79 20.55
C PHE A 184 8.03 -8.37 20.69
N GLN A 185 7.33 -7.37 20.15
CA GLN A 185 7.68 -5.97 20.38
C GLN A 185 7.61 -5.62 21.88
N TYR A 186 6.59 -6.11 22.59
CA TYR A 186 6.49 -5.98 24.04
C TYR A 186 7.63 -6.71 24.74
N GLN A 187 7.98 -7.92 24.28
CA GLN A 187 9.05 -8.73 24.84
C GLN A 187 10.42 -8.06 24.80
N VAL A 188 10.71 -7.26 23.76
CA VAL A 188 11.95 -6.46 23.68
C VAL A 188 12.13 -5.59 24.92
N TYR A 189 11.06 -4.91 25.35
CA TYR A 189 11.09 -4.07 26.55
C TYR A 189 11.26 -4.91 27.82
N CYS A 190 10.57 -6.05 27.92
CA CYS A 190 10.69 -6.98 29.06
C CYS A 190 12.13 -7.44 29.27
N ASP A 191 12.79 -7.83 28.18
CA ASP A 191 14.13 -8.40 28.21
C ASP A 191 15.18 -7.32 28.56
N LEU A 192 15.01 -6.10 28.03
CA LEU A 192 15.96 -5.00 28.20
C LEU A 192 15.70 -4.13 29.44
N LYS A 193 14.62 -4.40 30.19
CA LYS A 193 14.29 -3.73 31.46
C LYS A 193 14.11 -2.21 31.34
N GLY A 194 13.50 -1.78 30.22
CA GLY A 194 13.07 -0.41 29.96
C GLY A 194 14.02 0.45 29.11
N GLY A 195 13.47 1.48 28.48
CA GLY A 195 14.22 2.45 27.65
C GLY A 195 14.48 2.04 26.19
N SER A 196 14.06 0.84 25.78
CA SER A 196 14.21 0.29 24.42
C SER A 196 12.90 -0.34 23.93
N GLY A 197 12.81 -0.66 22.63
CA GLY A 197 11.63 -1.30 22.05
C GLY A 197 10.45 -0.37 21.78
N PHE A 198 10.69 0.94 21.63
CA PHE A 198 9.69 1.92 21.17
C PHE A 198 8.30 1.86 21.86
N ARG A 199 8.23 1.46 23.13
CA ARG A 199 6.99 1.51 23.95
C ARG A 199 6.73 2.91 24.53
N TYR A 200 7.06 3.94 23.75
CA TYR A 200 6.94 5.35 24.08
C TYR A 200 6.62 6.14 22.80
N GLY A 201 5.99 7.31 22.95
CA GLY A 201 5.70 8.20 21.83
C GLY A 201 6.84 9.15 21.50
N PHE A 202 6.84 9.69 20.28
CA PHE A 202 7.90 10.58 19.77
C PHE A 202 7.53 12.07 19.82
N GLY A 203 6.48 12.42 20.58
CA GLY A 203 5.92 13.77 20.67
C GLY A 203 4.39 13.77 20.66
N GLY A 204 3.80 14.96 20.76
CA GLY A 204 2.34 15.14 20.71
C GLY A 204 1.60 14.47 21.88
N ASN A 205 0.61 13.65 21.54
CA ASN A 205 -0.28 12.93 22.46
C ASN A 205 0.27 11.56 22.93
N GLY A 206 1.51 11.21 22.56
CA GLY A 206 2.18 10.01 23.09
C GLY A 206 1.96 8.70 22.33
N GLY A 207 1.72 8.76 21.01
CA GLY A 207 1.59 7.59 20.13
C GLY A 207 2.87 7.20 19.38
N ASN A 208 2.89 5.98 18.81
CA ASN A 208 3.98 5.43 18.01
C ASN A 208 3.44 4.65 16.80
N ALA A 209 3.54 5.22 15.59
CA ALA A 209 3.09 4.55 14.37
C ALA A 209 3.94 3.32 14.00
N PHE A 210 5.20 3.30 14.43
CA PHE A 210 6.13 2.21 14.15
C PHE A 210 5.75 0.90 14.83
N TRP A 211 4.98 0.97 15.93
CA TRP A 211 4.40 -0.18 16.62
C TRP A 211 3.53 -1.02 15.67
N GLU A 212 2.52 -0.38 15.07
CA GLU A 212 1.61 -1.01 14.10
C GLU A 212 2.32 -1.38 12.80
N GLN A 213 3.15 -0.47 12.29
CA GLN A 213 3.88 -0.65 11.04
C GLN A 213 4.77 -1.89 11.08
N THR A 214 5.48 -2.10 12.19
CA THR A 214 6.38 -3.24 12.35
C THR A 214 5.60 -4.54 12.52
N ALA A 215 4.48 -4.54 13.25
CA ALA A 215 3.66 -5.75 13.43
C ALA A 215 3.05 -6.20 12.10
N GLN A 216 2.62 -5.25 11.26
CA GLN A 216 2.19 -5.51 9.89
C GLN A 216 3.32 -6.12 9.05
N TRP A 217 4.52 -5.52 9.10
CA TRP A 217 5.67 -6.08 8.40
C TRP A 217 6.01 -7.50 8.85
N GLN A 218 5.98 -7.77 10.17
CA GLN A 218 6.19 -9.09 10.77
C GLN A 218 5.16 -10.10 10.25
N ALA A 219 3.87 -9.74 10.25
CA ALA A 219 2.80 -10.59 9.74
C ALA A 219 2.97 -10.91 8.24
N LEU A 220 3.35 -9.91 7.45
CA LEU A 220 3.57 -10.06 6.00
C LEU A 220 4.79 -10.90 5.64
N GLN A 221 5.74 -11.15 6.57
CA GLN A 221 6.77 -12.17 6.34
C GLN A 221 6.19 -13.59 6.31
N SER A 222 5.13 -13.83 7.09
CA SER A 222 4.39 -15.10 7.10
C SER A 222 3.36 -15.20 5.96
N TYR A 223 2.91 -14.05 5.44
CA TYR A 223 1.85 -13.92 4.44
C TYR A 223 2.26 -12.97 3.29
N PRO A 224 3.34 -13.27 2.55
CA PRO A 224 3.88 -12.36 1.54
C PRO A 224 2.91 -12.13 0.36
N GLU A 225 2.00 -13.07 0.07
CA GLU A 225 0.95 -12.89 -0.93
C GLU A 225 -0.06 -11.77 -0.59
N GLN A 226 -0.07 -11.34 0.68
CA GLN A 226 -0.97 -10.30 1.17
C GLN A 226 -0.38 -8.89 1.10
N ILE A 227 0.92 -8.73 0.85
CA ILE A 227 1.64 -7.43 0.83
C ILE A 227 0.91 -6.38 -0.01
N PHE A 228 0.33 -6.78 -1.15
CA PHE A 228 -0.38 -5.85 -2.04
C PHE A 228 -1.90 -6.04 -2.02
N THR A 229 -2.44 -7.05 -1.35
CA THR A 229 -3.86 -7.41 -1.43
C THR A 229 -4.67 -7.04 -0.19
N THR A 230 -4.02 -6.73 0.94
CA THR A 230 -4.72 -6.14 2.09
C THR A 230 -5.22 -4.73 1.79
N HIS A 231 -6.21 -4.28 2.57
CA HIS A 231 -6.69 -2.90 2.54
C HIS A 231 -5.56 -1.88 2.75
N ASP A 232 -4.52 -2.25 3.52
CA ASP A 232 -3.41 -1.37 3.86
C ASP A 232 -2.61 -0.89 2.63
N PHE A 233 -2.56 -1.68 1.55
CA PHE A 233 -1.89 -1.21 0.33
C PHE A 233 -2.59 0.02 -0.26
N GLN A 234 -3.93 0.04 -0.25
CA GLN A 234 -4.69 1.20 -0.73
C GLN A 234 -4.44 2.42 0.18
N VAL A 235 -4.42 2.20 1.50
CA VAL A 235 -4.08 3.24 2.48
C VAL A 235 -2.67 3.77 2.23
N TYR A 236 -1.69 2.90 1.93
CA TYR A 236 -0.33 3.33 1.57
C TYR A 236 -0.34 4.23 0.33
N ILE A 237 -1.03 3.82 -0.74
CA ILE A 237 -1.12 4.59 -1.98
C ILE A 237 -1.76 5.97 -1.78
N GLU A 238 -2.60 6.14 -0.76
CA GLU A 238 -3.22 7.41 -0.40
C GLU A 238 -2.36 8.29 0.51
N ASN A 239 -1.32 7.72 1.14
CA ASN A 239 -0.60 8.37 2.23
C ASN A 239 0.93 8.39 2.11
N TYR A 240 1.55 7.73 1.13
CA TYR A 240 3.00 7.62 1.00
C TYR A 240 3.75 8.96 0.81
N HIS A 241 3.04 10.05 0.55
CA HIS A 241 3.59 11.40 0.54
C HIS A 241 3.81 11.97 1.94
N ARG A 242 3.28 11.34 3.00
CA ARG A 242 3.42 11.76 4.40
C ARG A 242 4.71 11.24 5.04
N HIS A 243 4.99 11.68 6.25
CA HIS A 243 6.11 11.16 7.05
C HIS A 243 5.97 9.65 7.31
N LEU A 244 7.07 8.90 7.31
CA LEU A 244 7.06 7.44 7.51
C LEU A 244 6.32 7.01 8.79
N CYS A 245 6.39 7.83 9.84
CA CYS A 245 5.75 7.60 11.13
C CYS A 245 4.42 8.37 11.34
N HIS A 246 3.77 8.86 10.29
CA HIS A 246 2.48 9.55 10.44
C HIS A 246 1.37 8.56 10.81
N GLU A 247 0.56 8.95 11.79
CA GLU A 247 -0.51 8.18 12.42
C GLU A 247 -1.60 7.67 11.46
N TRP A 248 -1.87 8.38 10.36
CA TRP A 248 -2.99 8.08 9.45
C TRP A 248 -2.80 6.82 8.62
N TYR A 249 -1.56 6.36 8.46
CA TYR A 249 -1.25 5.17 7.69
C TYR A 249 -0.26 4.25 8.40
N ARG A 250 -0.28 4.27 9.72
CA ARG A 250 0.57 3.45 10.60
C ARG A 250 0.55 1.94 10.26
N TYR A 251 -0.59 1.39 9.85
CA TYR A 251 -0.71 -0.01 9.43
C TYR A 251 -0.19 -0.29 8.01
N ALA A 252 0.06 0.75 7.23
CA ALA A 252 0.35 0.67 5.80
C ALA A 252 1.79 1.09 5.44
N SER A 253 2.48 1.79 6.33
CA SER A 253 3.83 2.33 6.08
C SER A 253 4.96 1.27 6.06
N TYR A 254 4.66 -0.03 6.03
CA TYR A 254 5.65 -1.12 6.21
C TYR A 254 6.67 -1.30 5.08
N PHE A 255 6.55 -0.58 3.96
CA PHE A 255 7.48 -0.73 2.81
C PHE A 255 8.92 -0.32 3.13
N ILE A 256 9.13 0.62 4.07
CA ILE A 256 10.49 1.01 4.49
C ILE A 256 11.23 -0.15 5.18
N HIS A 257 10.52 -1.03 5.90
CA HIS A 257 11.12 -2.20 6.53
C HIS A 257 11.71 -3.16 5.49
N TYR A 258 11.05 -3.35 4.34
CA TYR A 258 11.60 -4.15 3.25
C TYR A 258 12.88 -3.54 2.68
N TYR A 259 12.94 -2.21 2.52
CA TYR A 259 14.15 -1.52 2.06
C TYR A 259 15.30 -1.65 3.07
N TRP A 260 15.03 -1.43 4.37
CA TRP A 260 16.05 -1.59 5.40
C TRP A 260 16.50 -3.05 5.57
N ALA A 261 15.60 -4.01 5.40
CA ALA A 261 15.92 -5.43 5.41
C ALA A 261 16.77 -5.85 4.20
N GLU A 262 16.48 -5.34 2.98
CA GLU A 262 17.34 -5.54 1.81
C GLU A 262 18.75 -4.98 2.05
N LYS A 263 18.86 -3.86 2.76
CA LYS A 263 20.14 -3.18 3.00
C LYS A 263 20.99 -3.82 4.10
N HIS A 264 20.36 -4.30 5.18
CA HIS A 264 21.05 -4.67 6.42
C HIS A 264 20.72 -6.08 6.92
N GLY A 265 19.91 -6.85 6.20
CA GLY A 265 19.35 -8.13 6.65
C GLY A 265 18.03 -7.95 7.40
N LYS A 266 17.14 -8.95 7.35
CA LYS A 266 15.82 -8.92 8.01
C LYS A 266 15.91 -8.81 9.53
N GLU A 267 16.96 -9.37 10.12
CA GLU A 267 17.29 -9.32 11.55
C GLU A 267 17.60 -7.89 12.05
N PHE A 268 17.97 -6.99 11.12
CA PHE A 268 18.25 -5.60 11.46
C PHE A 268 17.02 -4.89 12.03
N ILE A 269 15.81 -5.23 11.59
CA ILE A 269 14.58 -4.64 12.14
C ILE A 269 14.45 -4.98 13.62
N GLY A 270 14.64 -6.24 14.01
CA GLY A 270 14.67 -6.57 15.43
C GLY A 270 15.80 -5.82 16.15
N LYS A 271 16.99 -5.72 15.55
CA LYS A 271 18.12 -4.99 16.17
C LYS A 271 17.78 -3.52 16.41
N LEU A 272 17.06 -2.89 15.48
CA LEU A 272 16.58 -1.51 15.61
C LEU A 272 15.69 -1.37 16.85
N TRP A 273 14.75 -2.29 17.05
CA TRP A 273 13.90 -2.35 18.24
C TRP A 273 14.70 -2.58 19.53
N ARG A 274 15.58 -3.59 19.54
CA ARG A 274 16.40 -3.95 20.71
C ARG A 274 17.40 -2.86 21.09
N MET A 275 17.85 -2.03 20.16
CA MET A 275 18.87 -1.01 20.43
C MET A 275 18.33 0.42 20.42
N ALA A 276 17.00 0.60 20.38
CA ALA A 276 16.35 1.89 20.58
C ALA A 276 16.69 2.48 21.95
N SER A 277 16.77 3.81 22.04
CA SER A 277 17.03 4.55 23.27
C SER A 277 16.02 5.69 23.42
N GLU A 278 15.12 5.57 24.38
CA GLU A 278 14.16 6.64 24.72
C GLU A 278 14.89 7.98 24.96
N PRO A 279 14.43 9.12 24.39
CA PRO A 279 13.17 9.32 23.66
C PRO A 279 13.33 9.31 22.12
N GLU A 280 14.36 8.67 21.56
CA GLU A 280 14.59 8.70 20.11
C GLU A 280 13.51 7.93 19.33
N ASP A 281 13.18 8.43 18.14
CA ASP A 281 12.28 7.72 17.21
C ASP A 281 13.03 6.68 16.36
N PRO A 282 12.32 5.86 15.55
CA PRO A 282 12.94 4.79 14.77
C PRO A 282 13.93 5.30 13.71
N ILE A 283 13.75 6.51 13.20
CA ILE A 283 14.63 7.12 12.20
C ILE A 283 15.92 7.60 12.87
N GLN A 284 15.83 8.23 14.03
CA GLN A 284 16.99 8.61 14.85
C GLN A 284 17.78 7.38 15.28
N ALA A 285 17.10 6.33 15.75
CA ALA A 285 17.72 5.05 16.05
C ALA A 285 18.43 4.47 14.81
N TYR A 286 17.74 4.42 13.67
CA TYR A 286 18.30 3.92 12.41
C TYR A 286 19.58 4.67 12.01
N MET A 287 19.54 6.01 12.03
CA MET A 287 20.71 6.83 11.69
C MET A 287 21.88 6.59 12.65
N ARG A 288 21.61 6.54 13.95
CA ARG A 288 22.63 6.28 14.99
C ARG A 288 23.26 4.90 14.84
N LEU A 289 22.45 3.87 14.61
CA LEU A 289 22.91 2.48 14.51
C LEU A 289 23.75 2.23 13.25
N ASN A 290 23.48 2.98 12.18
CA ASN A 290 24.20 2.86 10.92
C ASN A 290 25.31 3.92 10.75
N GLY A 291 25.42 4.87 11.68
CA GLY A 291 26.42 5.93 11.64
C GLY A 291 26.27 6.86 10.44
N ILE A 292 25.04 7.09 9.98
CA ILE A 292 24.74 7.93 8.82
C ILE A 292 24.22 9.31 9.24
N SER A 293 24.54 10.32 8.42
CA SER A 293 24.01 11.68 8.58
C SER A 293 22.58 11.78 8.05
N VAL A 294 21.90 12.89 8.35
CA VAL A 294 20.59 13.22 7.75
C VAL A 294 20.67 13.30 6.23
N GLU A 295 21.78 13.80 5.68
CA GLU A 295 22.01 13.85 4.22
C GLU A 295 22.03 12.43 3.63
N GLN A 296 22.81 11.52 4.22
CA GLN A 296 22.89 10.13 3.78
C GLN A 296 21.57 9.38 3.98
N PHE A 297 20.82 9.68 5.06
CA PHE A 297 19.49 9.12 5.27
C PHE A 297 18.50 9.60 4.20
N ASN A 298 18.52 10.89 3.85
CA ASN A 298 17.69 11.43 2.77
C ASN A 298 18.00 10.78 1.41
N ASP A 299 19.28 10.48 1.16
CA ASP A 299 19.70 9.76 -0.04
C ASP A 299 19.10 8.34 -0.08
N GLU A 300 19.07 7.66 1.07
CA GLU A 300 18.44 6.34 1.20
C GLU A 300 16.92 6.38 1.05
N ILE A 301 16.25 7.41 1.57
CA ILE A 301 14.82 7.61 1.36
C ILE A 301 14.50 7.82 -0.12
N TYR A 302 15.32 8.59 -0.84
CA TYR A 302 15.17 8.75 -2.28
C TYR A 302 15.38 7.45 -3.06
N GLU A 303 16.40 6.66 -2.68
CA GLU A 303 16.62 5.34 -3.26
C GLU A 303 15.41 4.43 -3.05
N ALA A 304 14.90 4.35 -1.81
CA ALA A 304 13.72 3.57 -1.47
C ALA A 304 12.48 4.02 -2.27
N ALA A 305 12.21 5.33 -2.33
CA ALA A 305 11.11 5.88 -3.11
C ALA A 305 11.22 5.52 -4.60
N SER A 306 12.43 5.62 -5.16
CA SER A 306 12.71 5.29 -6.57
C SER A 306 12.50 3.80 -6.85
N LYS A 307 12.89 2.91 -5.94
CA LYS A 307 12.62 1.47 -6.02
C LYS A 307 11.12 1.17 -5.90
N ASN A 308 10.42 1.84 -4.99
CA ASN A 308 8.98 1.64 -4.77
C ASN A 308 8.11 2.00 -5.97
N VAL A 309 8.56 2.88 -6.89
CA VAL A 309 7.85 3.16 -8.16
C VAL A 309 7.47 1.88 -8.91
N THR A 310 8.37 0.89 -8.89
CA THR A 310 8.20 -0.40 -9.58
C THR A 310 8.31 -1.60 -8.64
N TRP A 311 8.24 -1.35 -7.32
CA TRP A 311 8.40 -2.35 -6.26
C TRP A 311 9.70 -3.16 -6.41
N ASP A 312 10.79 -2.49 -6.80
CA ASP A 312 12.10 -3.07 -7.10
C ASP A 312 12.94 -3.32 -5.85
N ILE A 313 12.35 -4.04 -4.89
CA ILE A 313 12.99 -4.48 -3.63
C ILE A 313 12.79 -6.00 -3.54
N GLU A 314 13.80 -6.72 -3.07
CA GLU A 314 13.67 -8.16 -2.80
C GLU A 314 12.47 -8.45 -1.88
N GLY A 315 11.74 -9.54 -2.17
CA GLY A 315 10.47 -9.87 -1.52
C GLY A 315 9.25 -9.08 -2.03
N LEU A 316 9.43 -7.91 -2.65
CA LEU A 316 8.32 -7.13 -3.22
C LEU A 316 8.09 -7.38 -4.71
N ARG A 317 9.16 -7.62 -5.49
CA ARG A 317 9.08 -7.74 -6.97
C ARG A 317 8.05 -8.76 -7.45
N GLU A 318 8.04 -9.92 -6.82
CA GLU A 318 7.18 -11.05 -7.19
C GLU A 318 5.69 -10.68 -7.08
N TYR A 319 5.30 -10.07 -5.96
CA TYR A 319 3.91 -9.73 -5.67
C TYR A 319 3.49 -8.36 -6.25
N GLY A 320 4.44 -7.45 -6.45
CA GLY A 320 4.20 -6.06 -6.83
C GLY A 320 4.07 -5.81 -8.33
N THR A 321 4.35 -6.79 -9.20
CA THR A 321 4.38 -6.58 -10.67
C THR A 321 3.07 -6.00 -11.21
N SER A 322 1.92 -6.48 -10.73
CA SER A 322 0.59 -5.98 -11.13
C SER A 322 0.29 -4.57 -10.61
N ARG A 323 1.12 -4.04 -9.71
CA ARG A 323 0.93 -2.75 -9.03
C ARG A 323 1.89 -1.67 -9.49
N ILE A 324 2.73 -1.95 -10.49
CA ILE A 324 3.71 -0.99 -11.00
C ILE A 324 3.01 0.26 -11.54
N GLY A 325 3.31 1.42 -10.96
CA GLY A 325 2.73 2.70 -11.34
C GLY A 325 1.35 2.98 -10.76
N HIS A 326 0.91 2.27 -9.73
CA HIS A 326 -0.35 2.54 -9.02
C HIS A 326 -0.30 3.79 -8.13
N GLN A 327 0.88 4.38 -7.93
CA GLN A 327 1.04 5.62 -7.20
C GLN A 327 0.20 6.73 -7.83
N LYS A 328 -0.57 7.42 -6.98
CA LYS A 328 -1.42 8.55 -7.38
C LYS A 328 -0.61 9.84 -7.42
N PHE A 329 -0.94 10.74 -8.33
CA PHE A 329 -0.31 12.05 -8.48
C PHE A 329 -1.37 13.09 -8.83
N ASN A 330 -1.13 14.36 -8.49
CA ASN A 330 -1.95 15.48 -8.92
C ASN A 330 -1.14 16.79 -8.92
N PHE A 331 -1.50 17.72 -9.79
CA PHE A 331 -0.77 18.96 -10.03
C PHE A 331 -1.68 20.07 -10.57
N GLN A 332 -1.22 21.31 -10.46
CA GLN A 332 -1.75 22.46 -11.18
C GLN A 332 -0.73 22.91 -12.23
N THR A 333 -1.17 23.10 -13.47
CA THR A 333 -0.32 23.69 -14.51
C THR A 333 -0.38 25.21 -14.41
N LEU A 334 0.80 25.85 -14.33
CA LEU A 334 0.94 27.30 -14.24
C LEU A 334 1.12 27.92 -15.63
N GLU A 335 0.94 29.24 -15.72
CA GLU A 335 1.10 30.00 -16.98
C GLU A 335 2.49 29.85 -17.63
N ASP A 336 3.53 29.60 -16.82
CA ASP A 336 4.90 29.36 -17.34
C ASP A 336 5.11 27.93 -17.88
N GLY A 337 4.07 27.10 -17.86
CA GLY A 337 4.09 25.69 -18.26
C GLY A 337 4.75 24.76 -17.25
N SER A 338 5.03 25.22 -16.03
CA SER A 338 5.45 24.33 -14.93
C SER A 338 4.25 23.73 -14.22
N HIS A 339 4.44 22.56 -13.64
CA HIS A 339 3.44 21.81 -12.88
C HIS A 339 3.77 21.90 -11.40
N GLN A 340 2.92 22.57 -10.64
CA GLN A 340 3.01 22.65 -9.19
C GLN A 340 2.25 21.49 -8.56
N VAL A 341 2.88 20.76 -7.64
CA VAL A 341 2.26 19.61 -6.97
C VAL A 341 1.02 20.01 -6.16
N ALA A 342 -0.07 19.24 -6.20
CA ALA A 342 -1.24 19.54 -5.34
C ALA A 342 -0.96 19.25 -3.85
N TYR A 343 -1.67 19.91 -2.93
CA TYR A 343 -1.49 19.78 -1.47
C TYR A 343 -1.40 18.31 -0.98
N ASN A 344 -2.42 17.50 -1.28
CA ASN A 344 -2.49 16.07 -0.89
C ASN A 344 -1.45 15.15 -1.56
N PHE A 345 -0.49 15.70 -2.31
CA PHE A 345 0.57 14.96 -2.99
C PHE A 345 1.94 15.63 -2.82
N ALA A 346 1.99 16.76 -2.12
CA ALA A 346 3.23 17.42 -1.76
C ALA A 346 3.92 16.58 -0.68
N PRO A 347 5.18 16.14 -0.89
CA PRO A 347 5.88 15.34 0.10
C PRO A 347 6.01 16.05 1.44
N GLY A 348 5.72 15.37 2.54
CA GLY A 348 6.22 15.70 3.87
C GLY A 348 7.63 15.16 4.08
N THR A 349 8.20 15.39 5.27
CA THR A 349 9.54 14.87 5.60
C THR A 349 9.55 13.35 5.43
N THR A 350 10.51 12.76 4.71
CA THR A 350 10.58 11.33 4.32
C THR A 350 9.52 10.81 3.35
N GLY A 351 8.46 11.59 3.09
CA GLY A 351 7.45 11.25 2.09
C GLY A 351 7.96 11.48 0.67
N TYR A 352 7.21 10.97 -0.31
CA TYR A 352 7.58 11.12 -1.72
C TYR A 352 6.38 11.25 -2.66
N ASN A 353 6.66 11.65 -3.89
CA ASN A 353 5.71 11.76 -4.98
C ASN A 353 6.31 11.12 -6.25
N VAL A 354 5.46 10.48 -7.06
CA VAL A 354 5.82 9.74 -8.27
C VAL A 354 5.02 10.30 -9.43
N ILE A 355 5.69 10.95 -10.37
CA ILE A 355 5.06 11.60 -11.52
C ILE A 355 5.30 10.73 -12.76
N PRO A 356 4.28 10.03 -13.31
CA PRO A 356 4.44 9.32 -14.58
C PRO A 356 4.60 10.31 -15.73
N LEU A 357 5.48 9.99 -16.67
CA LEU A 357 5.81 10.82 -17.82
C LEU A 357 5.48 10.11 -19.12
N SER A 358 5.02 10.87 -20.11
CA SER A 358 4.85 10.38 -21.48
C SER A 358 6.19 9.95 -22.06
N LEU A 359 6.23 8.78 -22.69
CA LEU A 359 7.44 8.30 -23.33
C LEU A 359 7.78 9.18 -24.55
N PRO A 360 8.96 9.78 -24.59
CA PRO A 360 9.41 10.49 -25.78
C PRO A 360 9.96 9.51 -26.83
N GLU A 361 10.37 10.02 -27.99
CA GLU A 361 11.10 9.21 -28.98
C GLU A 361 12.33 8.56 -28.33
N THR A 362 12.58 7.28 -28.64
CA THR A 362 13.68 6.51 -28.05
C THR A 362 15.03 7.19 -28.25
N GLY A 363 15.85 7.25 -27.20
CA GLY A 363 17.18 7.88 -27.24
C GLY A 363 17.16 9.42 -27.13
N SER A 364 15.99 10.03 -26.95
CA SER A 364 15.91 11.46 -26.62
C SER A 364 16.43 11.74 -25.20
N THR A 365 16.93 12.96 -25.02
CA THR A 365 17.22 13.50 -23.68
C THR A 365 16.02 14.29 -23.21
N VAL A 366 15.50 13.91 -22.04
CA VAL A 366 14.46 14.66 -21.33
C VAL A 366 15.09 15.53 -20.26
N THR A 367 14.44 16.66 -19.98
CA THR A 367 14.90 17.61 -18.97
C THR A 367 13.77 17.95 -17.99
N ALA A 368 14.11 18.02 -16.70
CA ALA A 368 13.24 18.54 -15.65
C ALA A 368 13.89 19.79 -15.04
N SER A 369 13.20 20.92 -15.10
CA SER A 369 13.55 22.15 -14.37
C SER A 369 12.75 22.18 -13.07
N PHE A 370 13.42 21.92 -11.96
CA PHE A 370 12.82 21.75 -10.64
C PHE A 370 12.97 23.02 -9.79
N THR A 371 11.94 23.35 -9.02
CA THR A 371 11.97 24.41 -8.01
C THR A 371 11.10 24.03 -6.81
N GLY A 372 11.72 23.85 -5.65
CA GLY A 372 11.07 23.73 -4.35
C GLY A 372 10.48 25.07 -3.90
N LEU A 373 9.34 25.02 -3.22
CA LEU A 373 8.49 26.16 -2.92
C LEU A 373 8.26 26.30 -1.41
N VAL A 374 9.33 26.49 -0.64
CA VAL A 374 9.26 26.58 0.84
C VAL A 374 8.18 27.57 1.29
N ASN A 375 7.27 27.13 2.16
CA ASN A 375 6.18 27.93 2.71
C ASN A 375 5.30 28.62 1.66
N ALA A 376 5.10 27.97 0.50
CA ALA A 376 4.16 28.44 -0.50
C ALA A 376 2.72 28.52 0.06
N PRO A 377 1.92 29.52 -0.34
CA PRO A 377 0.51 29.60 0.04
C PRO A 377 -0.27 28.35 -0.41
N GLY A 378 -1.16 27.87 0.46
CA GLY A 378 -1.96 26.66 0.20
C GLY A 378 -1.30 25.35 0.65
N TYR A 379 -0.14 25.42 1.31
CA TYR A 379 0.57 24.28 1.91
C TYR A 379 0.83 24.54 3.39
N ASN A 380 1.11 23.48 4.13
CA ASN A 380 1.57 23.61 5.50
C ASN A 380 2.93 24.30 5.53
N THR A 381 3.12 25.16 6.52
CA THR A 381 4.36 25.90 6.68
C THR A 381 5.32 25.17 7.60
N VAL A 382 6.60 25.17 7.26
CA VAL A 382 7.68 24.74 8.15
C VAL A 382 8.20 25.93 8.96
N GLU A 383 8.39 25.72 10.27
CA GLU A 383 8.83 26.79 11.19
C GLU A 383 10.22 27.33 10.81
N ASP A 384 11.16 26.41 10.57
CA ASP A 384 12.51 26.74 10.10
C ASP A 384 12.67 26.41 8.61
N ALA A 385 12.42 27.42 7.77
CA ALA A 385 12.57 27.35 6.32
C ALA A 385 13.99 26.96 5.86
N SER A 386 15.03 27.13 6.68
CA SER A 386 16.40 26.74 6.31
C SER A 386 16.61 25.23 6.25
N ARG A 387 15.69 24.46 6.86
CA ARG A 387 15.66 23.00 6.77
C ARG A 387 15.27 22.49 5.39
N ALA A 388 14.70 23.32 4.53
CA ALA A 388 14.16 22.86 3.27
C ALA A 388 15.18 22.14 2.39
N GLY A 389 14.76 20.98 1.89
CA GLY A 389 15.55 20.16 0.98
C GLY A 389 14.68 19.13 0.27
N TRP A 390 15.13 18.77 -0.92
CA TRP A 390 14.49 17.77 -1.77
C TRP A 390 15.54 16.83 -2.34
N ARG A 391 15.11 15.62 -2.68
CA ARG A 391 15.80 14.77 -3.65
C ARG A 391 14.87 14.50 -4.82
N TYR A 392 15.44 14.43 -6.03
CA TYR A 392 14.64 14.20 -7.22
C TYR A 392 15.45 13.61 -8.38
N GLY A 393 14.77 12.89 -9.26
CA GLY A 393 15.37 12.30 -10.45
C GLY A 393 14.45 11.30 -11.16
N TYR A 394 14.97 10.71 -12.23
CA TYR A 394 14.19 9.87 -13.14
C TYR A 394 14.27 8.37 -12.78
N VAL A 395 13.18 7.65 -13.06
CA VAL A 395 13.12 6.19 -13.02
C VAL A 395 12.55 5.72 -14.35
N ALA A 396 13.22 4.78 -15.02
CA ALA A 396 12.73 4.14 -16.24
C ALA A 396 12.56 2.64 -16.02
N LEU A 397 11.49 2.08 -16.57
CA LEU A 397 11.26 0.64 -16.68
C LEU A 397 11.43 0.23 -18.14
N LEU A 398 12.21 -0.80 -18.39
CA LEU A 398 12.40 -1.36 -19.73
C LEU A 398 11.38 -2.46 -20.03
N GLU A 399 11.15 -2.77 -21.30
CA GLU A 399 10.24 -3.84 -21.75
C GLU A 399 10.57 -5.22 -21.16
N ASN A 400 11.84 -5.48 -20.84
CA ASN A 400 12.29 -6.73 -20.22
C ASN A 400 12.18 -6.74 -18.69
N GLY A 401 11.61 -5.69 -18.08
CA GLY A 401 11.45 -5.56 -16.64
C GLY A 401 12.67 -5.00 -15.89
N GLN A 402 13.78 -4.68 -16.56
CA GLN A 402 14.91 -4.01 -15.93
C GLN A 402 14.57 -2.55 -15.60
N ARG A 403 15.11 -2.04 -14.49
CA ARG A 403 14.97 -0.64 -14.08
C ARG A 403 16.26 0.11 -14.37
N VAL A 404 16.13 1.37 -14.79
CA VAL A 404 17.25 2.30 -14.92
C VAL A 404 16.94 3.52 -14.05
N TYR A 405 17.83 3.78 -13.09
CA TYR A 405 17.74 4.93 -12.19
C TYR A 405 18.61 6.06 -12.71
N GLY A 406 18.03 7.24 -12.89
CA GLY A 406 18.77 8.46 -13.16
C GLY A 406 19.62 8.87 -11.97
N ALA A 407 20.57 9.79 -12.20
CA ALA A 407 21.32 10.37 -11.10
C ALA A 407 20.37 11.09 -10.13
N MET A 408 20.52 10.84 -8.83
CA MET A 408 19.83 11.58 -7.79
C MET A 408 20.35 13.03 -7.76
N ASN A 409 19.43 13.98 -7.74
CA ASN A 409 19.72 15.40 -7.59
C ASN A 409 19.18 15.91 -6.26
N GLN A 410 19.72 17.03 -5.79
CA GLN A 410 19.36 17.60 -4.50
C GLN A 410 19.28 19.13 -4.52
N GLY A 411 18.59 19.67 -3.52
CA GLY A 411 18.51 21.10 -3.27
C GLY A 411 17.20 21.73 -3.75
N VAL A 412 17.11 23.07 -3.63
CA VAL A 412 15.86 23.81 -3.87
C VAL A 412 15.60 24.03 -5.36
N THR A 413 16.64 24.18 -6.17
CA THR A 413 16.50 24.41 -7.62
C THR A 413 17.48 23.54 -8.37
N GLY A 414 17.08 23.01 -9.52
CA GLY A 414 17.99 22.24 -10.36
C GLY A 414 17.45 21.97 -11.75
N THR A 415 18.36 21.64 -12.66
CA THR A 415 18.03 21.14 -13.99
C THR A 415 18.58 19.73 -14.10
N VAL A 416 17.69 18.76 -14.26
CA VAL A 416 18.03 17.34 -14.39
C VAL A 416 17.89 16.93 -15.83
N ASN A 417 18.92 16.28 -16.38
CA ASN A 417 18.88 15.69 -17.71
C ASN A 417 18.95 14.17 -17.60
N PHE A 418 18.18 13.47 -18.43
CA PHE A 418 18.17 12.02 -18.48
C PHE A 418 18.05 11.54 -19.93
N GLU A 419 18.99 10.69 -20.35
CA GLU A 419 18.92 10.02 -21.65
C GLU A 419 17.98 8.81 -21.52
N VAL A 420 16.87 8.82 -22.27
CA VAL A 420 15.88 7.76 -22.18
C VAL A 420 16.48 6.47 -22.77
N PRO A 421 16.58 5.39 -21.99
CA PRO A 421 17.19 4.15 -22.44
C PRO A 421 16.40 3.51 -23.58
N GLN A 422 17.08 2.68 -24.39
CA GLN A 422 16.41 1.87 -25.41
C GLN A 422 15.41 0.91 -24.77
N ASN A 423 14.29 0.65 -25.47
CA ASN A 423 13.20 -0.22 -25.01
C ASN A 423 12.58 0.23 -23.67
N CYS A 424 12.58 1.54 -23.39
CA CYS A 424 11.87 2.11 -22.24
C CYS A 424 10.36 1.96 -22.44
N SER A 425 9.68 1.29 -21.50
CA SER A 425 8.24 1.04 -21.52
C SER A 425 7.46 1.98 -20.59
N LYS A 426 8.09 2.51 -19.55
CA LYS A 426 7.51 3.51 -18.65
C LYS A 426 8.59 4.42 -18.09
N LEU A 427 8.26 5.69 -17.87
CA LEU A 427 9.16 6.71 -17.33
C LEU A 427 8.46 7.49 -16.21
N TRP A 428 9.18 7.79 -15.14
CA TRP A 428 8.71 8.60 -14.03
C TRP A 428 9.75 9.62 -13.58
N PHE A 429 9.27 10.68 -12.92
CA PHE A 429 10.08 11.58 -12.12
C PHE A 429 9.66 11.45 -10.65
N VAL A 430 10.62 11.20 -9.76
CA VAL A 430 10.38 10.98 -8.32
C VAL A 430 10.90 12.17 -7.55
N VAL A 431 10.16 12.61 -6.54
CA VAL A 431 10.55 13.72 -5.65
C VAL A 431 10.31 13.28 -4.20
N THR A 432 11.30 13.46 -3.31
CA THR A 432 11.14 13.23 -1.86
C THR A 432 11.34 14.51 -1.06
N GLY A 433 10.64 14.60 0.08
CA GLY A 433 10.89 15.61 1.11
C GLY A 433 12.13 15.22 1.90
N ALA A 434 13.20 16.00 1.77
CA ALA A 434 14.54 15.64 2.23
C ALA A 434 15.20 16.80 2.98
N PRO A 435 14.71 17.15 4.19
CA PRO A 435 15.18 18.31 4.90
C PRO A 435 16.65 18.18 5.35
N ASN A 436 17.37 19.30 5.38
CA ASN A 436 18.79 19.37 5.78
C ASN A 436 19.00 19.03 7.27
N SER A 437 17.94 19.08 8.08
CA SER A 437 17.93 18.56 9.45
C SER A 437 16.64 17.81 9.75
N TYR A 438 16.78 16.75 10.53
CA TYR A 438 15.67 15.87 10.90
C TYR A 438 14.98 16.36 12.18
N LEU A 439 13.64 16.31 12.17
CA LEU A 439 12.80 16.45 13.36
C LEU A 439 11.87 15.23 13.43
N PRO A 440 11.63 14.66 14.63
CA PRO A 440 10.63 13.63 14.81
C PRO A 440 9.22 14.10 14.42
N HIS A 441 8.40 13.17 13.97
CA HIS A 441 6.97 13.38 13.70
C HIS A 441 6.17 13.13 14.99
N PRO A 442 5.59 14.16 15.63
CA PRO A 442 4.74 13.97 16.80
C PRO A 442 3.42 13.32 16.39
N TRP A 443 2.85 12.45 17.24
CA TRP A 443 1.50 11.95 17.02
C TRP A 443 0.51 12.92 17.68
N ASP A 444 -0.26 13.67 16.90
CA ASP A 444 -1.25 14.62 17.46
C ASP A 444 -2.61 14.64 16.75
N GLU A 445 -2.80 13.78 15.74
CA GLU A 445 -4.01 13.68 14.90
C GLU A 445 -4.32 14.99 14.15
N ASN A 446 -3.29 15.79 13.83
CA ASN A 446 -3.45 17.08 13.18
C ASN A 446 -2.42 17.34 12.06
N GLU A 447 -2.77 16.91 10.84
CA GLU A 447 -1.96 17.13 9.64
C GLU A 447 -1.65 18.62 9.34
N SER A 448 -2.48 19.57 9.78
CA SER A 448 -2.28 20.99 9.41
C SER A 448 -0.99 21.61 9.97
N ASN A 449 -0.32 20.93 10.90
CA ASN A 449 0.95 21.36 11.48
C ASN A 449 2.17 20.58 10.93
N ASP A 450 1.94 19.59 10.06
CA ASP A 450 3.01 18.74 9.55
C ASP A 450 3.87 19.45 8.51
N ASP A 451 5.19 19.23 8.59
CA ASP A 451 6.14 19.76 7.62
C ASP A 451 5.79 19.28 6.19
N GLN A 452 5.60 20.22 5.26
CA GLN A 452 5.30 19.94 3.85
C GLN A 452 6.29 20.64 2.92
N TRP A 453 6.72 19.92 1.87
CA TRP A 453 7.79 20.31 0.95
C TRP A 453 7.25 20.42 -0.49
N PRO A 454 6.41 21.43 -0.80
CA PRO A 454 5.86 21.59 -2.14
C PRO A 454 6.92 22.01 -3.16
N TYR A 455 6.65 21.73 -4.43
CA TYR A 455 7.53 22.03 -5.55
C TYR A 455 6.75 22.30 -6.83
N LYS A 456 7.44 22.88 -7.81
CA LYS A 456 7.02 22.87 -9.20
C LYS A 456 8.11 22.31 -10.11
N VAL A 457 7.69 21.68 -11.20
CA VAL A 457 8.60 21.10 -12.20
C VAL A 457 8.11 21.39 -13.61
N LYS A 458 9.02 21.79 -14.49
CA LYS A 458 8.75 21.93 -15.92
C LYS A 458 9.54 20.91 -16.71
N PHE A 459 8.88 20.17 -17.59
CA PHE A 459 9.52 19.17 -18.44
C PHE A 459 9.83 19.72 -19.83
N THR A 460 10.84 19.15 -20.48
CA THR A 460 11.18 19.41 -21.89
C THR A 460 11.46 18.08 -22.58
N ASN A 461 10.98 17.94 -23.82
CA ASN A 461 10.95 16.71 -24.61
C ASN A 461 10.14 15.56 -23.98
N THR A 462 9.38 15.81 -22.93
CA THR A 462 8.39 14.93 -22.31
C THR A 462 7.43 15.79 -21.50
N ASN A 463 6.33 15.22 -21.02
CA ASN A 463 5.47 15.86 -20.04
C ASN A 463 4.80 14.81 -19.15
N ILE A 464 4.05 15.24 -18.14
CA ILE A 464 3.26 14.36 -17.28
C ILE A 464 2.31 13.52 -18.15
N ASN A 465 2.30 12.22 -17.91
CA ASN A 465 1.49 11.28 -18.69
C ASN A 465 0.00 11.61 -18.57
N GLY A 466 -0.71 11.63 -19.70
CA GLY A 466 -2.13 11.98 -19.76
C GLY A 466 -2.42 13.49 -19.81
N MET A 467 -1.40 14.35 -19.87
CA MET A 467 -1.61 15.76 -20.18
C MET A 467 -2.05 15.98 -21.62
N VAL A 468 -2.82 17.04 -21.82
CA VAL A 468 -3.31 17.50 -23.11
C VAL A 468 -2.65 18.82 -23.46
N ASP A 469 -2.15 18.95 -24.68
CA ASP A 469 -1.57 20.20 -25.17
C ASP A 469 -2.70 21.20 -25.49
N LEU A 470 -2.94 22.14 -24.57
CA LEU A 470 -3.97 23.16 -24.72
C LEU A 470 -3.41 24.38 -25.48
N PRO A 471 -4.09 24.88 -26.53
CA PRO A 471 -3.61 26.05 -27.26
C PRO A 471 -3.59 27.32 -26.41
N ASP A 472 -2.52 28.11 -26.53
CA ASP A 472 -2.42 29.41 -25.88
C ASP A 472 -3.59 30.33 -26.29
N GLY A 473 -4.29 30.89 -25.30
CA GLY A 473 -5.41 31.79 -25.51
C GLY A 473 -6.71 31.12 -25.97
N ALA A 474 -6.81 29.78 -25.91
CA ALA A 474 -8.06 29.09 -26.07
C ALA A 474 -9.11 29.54 -25.03
N THR A 475 -10.37 29.55 -25.42
CA THR A 475 -11.52 29.85 -24.55
C THR A 475 -12.43 28.64 -24.51
N PRO A 476 -13.08 28.34 -23.36
CA PRO A 476 -14.03 27.24 -23.28
C PRO A 476 -15.08 27.31 -24.40
N SER A 477 -15.43 26.16 -24.98
CA SER A 477 -16.41 26.05 -26.06
C SER A 477 -17.24 24.76 -25.97
N ASP A 478 -18.46 24.79 -26.51
CA ASP A 478 -19.29 23.60 -26.62
C ASP A 478 -18.63 22.53 -27.51
N LYS A 479 -18.83 21.26 -27.16
CA LYS A 479 -18.28 20.11 -27.89
C LYS A 479 -19.33 19.00 -27.96
N THR A 480 -19.41 18.33 -29.09
CA THR A 480 -20.16 17.07 -29.23
C THR A 480 -19.18 15.93 -29.49
N ILE A 481 -19.28 14.88 -28.68
CA ILE A 481 -18.48 13.65 -28.75
C ILE A 481 -19.46 12.54 -29.13
N SER A 482 -19.32 11.98 -30.32
CA SER A 482 -20.19 10.90 -30.81
C SER A 482 -19.45 9.57 -30.75
N ILE A 483 -20.07 8.58 -30.12
CA ILE A 483 -19.49 7.25 -29.93
C ILE A 483 -20.47 6.20 -30.42
N ASP A 484 -20.03 5.38 -31.35
CA ASP A 484 -20.81 4.24 -31.84
C ASP A 484 -20.57 3.05 -30.90
N VAL A 485 -21.67 2.42 -30.46
CA VAL A 485 -21.67 1.37 -29.45
C VAL A 485 -22.44 0.17 -29.98
N ASN A 486 -21.91 -1.04 -29.79
CA ASN A 486 -22.56 -2.26 -30.23
C ASN A 486 -22.41 -3.39 -29.20
N PHE A 487 -23.52 -4.06 -28.87
CA PHE A 487 -23.57 -5.24 -28.01
C PHE A 487 -24.85 -6.07 -28.28
N PRO A 488 -24.88 -7.37 -27.97
CA PRO A 488 -25.99 -8.25 -28.36
C PRO A 488 -27.29 -7.97 -27.60
N VAL A 489 -28.43 -8.29 -28.22
CA VAL A 489 -29.75 -8.31 -27.54
C VAL A 489 -29.81 -9.43 -26.51
N SER A 490 -30.48 -9.16 -25.40
CA SER A 490 -30.76 -10.13 -24.35
C SER A 490 -32.22 -10.03 -23.92
N GLU A 491 -32.91 -11.17 -23.91
CA GLU A 491 -34.30 -11.29 -23.45
C GLU A 491 -34.40 -11.31 -21.92
N THR A 492 -33.28 -11.55 -21.22
CA THR A 492 -33.29 -11.86 -19.78
C THR A 492 -32.28 -11.08 -18.95
N SER A 493 -31.31 -10.40 -19.56
CA SER A 493 -30.22 -9.71 -18.85
C SER A 493 -30.03 -8.28 -19.35
N TYR A 494 -29.56 -7.41 -18.46
CA TYR A 494 -29.29 -5.98 -18.70
C TYR A 494 -27.96 -5.77 -19.42
N ASP A 495 -27.63 -6.69 -20.33
CA ASP A 495 -26.33 -6.77 -20.99
C ASP A 495 -26.05 -5.49 -21.77
N GLY A 496 -24.76 -5.22 -21.92
CA GLY A 496 -24.26 -3.92 -22.33
C GLY A 496 -22.77 -3.95 -22.63
N THR A 497 -22.19 -2.76 -22.62
CA THR A 497 -20.75 -2.55 -22.74
C THR A 497 -20.31 -1.32 -21.94
N THR A 498 -19.02 -1.20 -21.72
CA THR A 498 -18.40 -0.05 -21.05
C THR A 498 -17.59 0.75 -22.05
N VAL A 499 -17.83 2.05 -22.09
CA VAL A 499 -17.10 3.00 -22.95
C VAL A 499 -16.26 3.91 -22.07
N SER A 500 -14.96 4.05 -22.39
CA SER A 500 -14.10 5.05 -21.75
C SER A 500 -14.13 6.35 -22.56
N LEU A 501 -14.30 7.48 -21.87
CA LEU A 501 -14.27 8.78 -22.53
C LEU A 501 -12.82 9.22 -22.77
N ASP A 502 -12.50 9.63 -23.99
CA ASP A 502 -11.23 10.31 -24.26
C ASP A 502 -11.26 11.70 -23.64
N MET A 503 -10.42 11.90 -22.62
CA MET A 503 -10.35 13.16 -21.89
C MET A 503 -9.75 14.30 -22.71
N THR A 504 -9.14 14.01 -23.87
CA THR A 504 -8.58 15.03 -24.77
C THR A 504 -9.66 15.99 -25.26
N ASP A 505 -10.78 15.48 -25.76
CA ASP A 505 -11.88 16.30 -26.27
C ASP A 505 -12.51 17.17 -25.17
N LEU A 506 -12.62 16.64 -23.95
CA LEU A 506 -13.09 17.42 -22.81
C LEU A 506 -12.08 18.48 -22.38
N ALA A 507 -10.80 18.14 -22.35
CA ALA A 507 -9.73 19.05 -21.99
C ALA A 507 -9.66 20.25 -22.93
N GLU A 508 -9.76 20.00 -24.24
CA GLU A 508 -9.85 21.06 -25.25
C GLU A 508 -11.11 21.91 -25.09
N ALA A 509 -12.27 21.27 -24.91
CA ALA A 509 -13.56 21.97 -24.80
C ALA A 509 -13.62 22.88 -23.57
N PHE A 510 -13.12 22.41 -22.43
CA PHE A 510 -13.12 23.16 -21.18
C PHE A 510 -11.86 24.00 -20.97
N VAL A 511 -10.87 23.86 -21.85
CA VAL A 511 -9.54 24.49 -21.75
C VAL A 511 -8.94 24.22 -20.37
N MET A 512 -8.85 22.94 -20.04
CA MET A 512 -8.57 22.47 -18.68
C MET A 512 -7.90 21.10 -18.73
N GLN A 513 -6.89 20.85 -17.89
CA GLN A 513 -6.25 19.54 -17.88
C GLN A 513 -7.21 18.45 -17.34
N PRO A 514 -7.07 17.18 -17.77
CA PRO A 514 -7.96 16.11 -17.32
C PRO A 514 -8.11 15.97 -15.80
N ASN A 515 -7.03 16.17 -15.04
CA ASN A 515 -7.05 16.12 -13.58
C ASN A 515 -7.83 17.28 -12.95
N GLU A 516 -7.78 18.47 -13.55
CA GLU A 516 -8.58 19.62 -13.12
C GLU A 516 -10.08 19.38 -13.40
N ILE A 517 -10.41 18.74 -14.53
CA ILE A 517 -11.79 18.35 -14.87
C ILE A 517 -12.35 17.41 -13.80
N ILE A 518 -11.58 16.37 -13.43
CA ILE A 518 -11.95 15.43 -12.36
C ILE A 518 -12.20 16.19 -11.05
N SER A 519 -11.29 17.09 -10.66
CA SER A 519 -11.41 17.83 -9.39
C SER A 519 -12.61 18.79 -9.34
N LYS A 520 -13.07 19.27 -10.50
CA LYS A 520 -14.16 20.26 -10.62
C LYS A 520 -15.51 19.61 -10.88
N PHE A 521 -15.56 18.30 -11.07
CA PHE A 521 -16.81 17.55 -11.21
C PHE A 521 -17.61 17.61 -9.90
N GLY A 522 -18.91 17.88 -10.00
CA GLY A 522 -19.78 18.14 -8.84
C GLY A 522 -19.68 19.55 -8.26
N GLU A 523 -18.65 20.32 -8.64
CA GLU A 523 -18.48 21.73 -8.28
C GLU A 523 -18.88 22.65 -9.45
N SER A 524 -17.92 23.07 -10.26
CA SER A 524 -18.16 23.91 -11.45
C SER A 524 -18.54 23.13 -12.69
N ILE A 525 -18.36 21.80 -12.69
CA ILE A 525 -18.76 20.89 -13.78
C ILE A 525 -19.90 20.01 -13.26
N GLN A 526 -21.04 20.07 -13.94
CA GLN A 526 -22.26 19.36 -13.54
C GLN A 526 -22.70 18.37 -14.62
N PHE A 527 -23.29 17.25 -14.20
CA PHE A 527 -23.74 16.19 -15.09
C PHE A 527 -25.25 16.28 -15.38
N PHE A 528 -25.62 16.07 -16.63
CA PHE A 528 -27.01 16.09 -17.09
C PHE A 528 -27.27 14.97 -18.08
N GLY A 529 -28.50 14.47 -18.11
CA GLY A 529 -29.05 13.81 -19.28
C GLY A 529 -29.47 14.85 -20.32
N VAL A 530 -29.48 14.47 -21.60
CA VAL A 530 -29.90 15.34 -22.70
C VAL A 530 -31.08 14.70 -23.41
N GLU A 531 -32.24 15.35 -23.36
CA GLU A 531 -33.44 14.93 -24.08
C GLU A 531 -33.21 15.02 -25.60
N SER A 532 -34.01 14.30 -26.40
CA SER A 532 -33.87 14.31 -27.88
C SER A 532 -34.02 15.70 -28.53
N ASN A 533 -34.64 16.64 -27.81
CA ASN A 533 -34.78 18.05 -28.24
C ASN A 533 -33.62 18.96 -27.79
N GLY A 534 -32.61 18.41 -27.10
CA GLY A 534 -31.45 19.11 -26.56
C GLY A 534 -31.64 19.70 -25.15
N THR A 535 -32.80 19.51 -24.52
CA THR A 535 -33.03 20.02 -23.15
C THR A 535 -32.21 19.23 -22.14
N LEU A 536 -31.55 19.94 -21.22
CA LEU A 536 -30.83 19.32 -20.11
C LEU A 536 -31.79 18.85 -19.02
N ASN A 537 -31.59 17.63 -18.54
CA ASN A 537 -32.33 17.03 -17.45
C ASN A 537 -31.37 16.60 -16.34
N SER A 538 -31.52 17.16 -15.15
CA SER A 538 -30.69 16.82 -13.99
C SER A 538 -31.22 15.63 -13.19
N THR A 539 -32.37 15.07 -13.58
CA THR A 539 -33.00 13.95 -12.86
C THR A 539 -32.43 12.64 -13.35
N THR A 540 -31.62 11.99 -12.53
CA THR A 540 -31.12 10.64 -12.78
C THR A 540 -32.25 9.63 -12.63
N THR A 541 -32.37 8.71 -13.59
CA THR A 541 -33.40 7.66 -13.58
C THR A 541 -32.83 6.24 -13.50
N ALA A 542 -31.51 6.08 -13.66
CA ALA A 542 -30.76 4.82 -13.46
C ALA A 542 -29.80 4.95 -12.25
N ASN A 543 -28.83 4.02 -12.10
CA ASN A 543 -27.93 4.06 -10.95
C ASN A 543 -26.93 5.22 -11.05
N GLY A 544 -26.62 5.85 -9.90
CA GLY A 544 -25.64 6.93 -9.83
C GLY A 544 -25.94 8.08 -10.80
N TYR A 545 -24.92 8.52 -11.54
CA TYR A 545 -25.07 9.46 -12.65
C TYR A 545 -25.63 8.78 -13.91
N GLY A 546 -26.86 8.29 -13.82
CA GLY A 546 -27.46 7.42 -14.84
C GLY A 546 -28.85 7.82 -15.31
N HIS A 547 -29.15 7.51 -16.58
CA HIS A 547 -30.47 7.72 -17.17
C HIS A 547 -30.92 6.49 -17.97
N TRP A 548 -32.20 6.15 -17.84
CA TRP A 548 -32.94 5.31 -18.80
C TRP A 548 -33.46 6.17 -19.94
N PHE A 549 -33.44 5.62 -21.14
CA PHE A 549 -33.90 6.27 -22.35
C PHE A 549 -34.99 5.46 -23.06
N ASP A 550 -35.96 6.15 -23.64
CA ASP A 550 -36.95 5.59 -24.54
C ASP A 550 -36.40 5.41 -25.97
N ALA A 551 -37.20 4.79 -26.85
CA ALA A 551 -36.82 4.55 -28.24
C ALA A 551 -36.56 5.83 -29.07
N ASN A 552 -36.99 7.00 -28.59
CA ASN A 552 -36.73 8.29 -29.23
C ASN A 552 -35.51 9.01 -28.65
N GLY A 553 -34.84 8.42 -27.65
CA GLY A 553 -33.71 9.02 -26.95
C GLY A 553 -34.11 10.04 -25.89
N ASN A 554 -35.37 10.06 -25.43
CA ASN A 554 -35.77 10.88 -24.29
C ASN A 554 -35.59 10.12 -22.99
N ILE A 555 -35.34 10.84 -21.91
CA ILE A 555 -35.14 10.26 -20.59
C ILE A 555 -36.49 9.81 -20.04
N CYS A 556 -36.54 8.57 -19.59
CA CYS A 556 -37.71 7.97 -18.99
C CYS A 556 -37.34 7.28 -17.67
N ASN A 557 -38.35 6.80 -16.94
CA ASN A 557 -38.13 5.94 -15.78
C ASN A 557 -37.98 4.48 -16.23
N TRP A 558 -37.33 3.67 -15.40
CA TRP A 558 -37.34 2.21 -15.57
C TRP A 558 -38.78 1.70 -15.71
N GLY A 559 -39.08 0.99 -16.79
CA GLY A 559 -40.42 0.51 -17.08
C GLY A 559 -40.64 0.25 -18.56
N ASN A 560 -41.91 0.21 -18.97
CA ASN A 560 -42.33 -0.26 -20.30
C ASN A 560 -41.75 0.55 -21.47
N ASP A 561 -41.45 1.84 -21.27
CA ASP A 561 -40.97 2.73 -22.34
C ASP A 561 -39.44 2.71 -22.46
N ALA A 562 -38.72 2.19 -21.47
CA ALA A 562 -37.26 2.19 -21.42
C ALA A 562 -36.68 1.11 -22.34
N VAL A 563 -35.70 1.45 -23.17
CA VAL A 563 -35.04 0.50 -24.09
C VAL A 563 -33.55 0.33 -23.81
N VAL A 564 -32.87 1.39 -23.39
CA VAL A 564 -31.45 1.39 -23.03
C VAL A 564 -31.19 2.30 -21.83
N TYR A 565 -30.09 2.09 -21.12
CA TYR A 565 -29.59 2.98 -20.08
C TYR A 565 -28.15 3.36 -20.35
N SER A 566 -27.72 4.48 -19.75
CA SER A 566 -26.33 4.90 -19.69
C SER A 566 -26.01 5.48 -18.31
N GLU A 567 -25.03 4.89 -17.63
CA GLU A 567 -24.59 5.20 -16.28
C GLU A 567 -23.13 5.68 -16.31
N PHE A 568 -22.90 6.95 -15.95
CA PHE A 568 -21.58 7.56 -15.90
C PHE A 568 -20.88 7.26 -14.57
N ASN A 569 -19.60 6.93 -14.65
CA ASN A 569 -18.70 6.78 -13.52
C ASN A 569 -17.67 7.92 -13.54
N GLU A 570 -17.81 8.83 -12.58
CA GLU A 570 -17.00 10.03 -12.40
C GLU A 570 -15.58 9.75 -11.91
N THR A 571 -15.31 8.55 -11.38
CA THR A 571 -13.97 8.19 -10.89
C THR A 571 -13.02 7.86 -12.04
N ASN A 572 -13.53 7.15 -13.05
CA ASN A 572 -12.74 6.68 -14.19
C ASN A 572 -13.18 7.27 -15.54
N PHE A 573 -14.19 8.15 -15.53
CA PHE A 573 -14.78 8.78 -16.71
C PHE A 573 -15.23 7.75 -17.77
N THR A 574 -15.88 6.69 -17.29
CA THR A 574 -16.48 5.65 -18.14
C THR A 574 -18.00 5.69 -18.11
N PHE A 575 -18.63 5.15 -19.15
CA PHE A 575 -20.07 4.97 -19.26
C PHE A 575 -20.39 3.48 -19.39
N ASN A 576 -21.23 2.98 -18.49
CA ASN A 576 -21.85 1.66 -18.63
C ASN A 576 -23.16 1.83 -19.38
N ILE A 577 -23.24 1.23 -20.57
CA ILE A 577 -24.38 1.35 -21.48
C ILE A 577 -24.97 -0.04 -21.63
N GLY A 578 -26.26 -0.20 -21.37
CA GLY A 578 -26.92 -1.49 -21.51
C GLY A 578 -28.36 -1.37 -21.97
N GLN A 579 -29.01 -2.52 -22.13
CA GLN A 579 -30.40 -2.60 -22.59
C GLN A 579 -31.39 -2.88 -21.46
N TYR A 580 -32.66 -2.60 -21.73
CA TYR A 580 -33.76 -3.23 -21.01
C TYR A 580 -34.07 -4.61 -21.62
N PRO A 581 -34.08 -5.71 -20.84
CA PRO A 581 -34.28 -7.05 -21.37
C PRO A 581 -35.62 -7.24 -22.10
N GLY A 582 -35.57 -7.81 -23.31
CA GLY A 582 -36.76 -8.13 -24.11
C GLY A 582 -37.52 -6.95 -24.72
N HIS A 583 -36.99 -5.72 -24.61
CA HIS A 583 -37.59 -4.52 -25.19
C HIS A 583 -37.04 -4.16 -26.58
N SER A 584 -35.96 -4.82 -27.00
CA SER A 584 -35.27 -4.60 -28.27
C SER A 584 -35.21 -5.88 -29.11
N GLN A 585 -34.92 -5.75 -30.40
CA GLN A 585 -34.72 -6.87 -31.33
C GLN A 585 -33.35 -6.72 -31.99
N PRO A 586 -32.70 -7.82 -32.43
CA PRO A 586 -31.49 -7.75 -33.24
C PRO A 586 -31.63 -6.77 -34.41
N GLY A 587 -30.69 -5.84 -34.53
CA GLY A 587 -30.70 -4.71 -35.46
C GLY A 587 -31.38 -3.43 -34.95
N SER A 588 -31.90 -3.39 -33.71
CA SER A 588 -32.41 -2.17 -33.09
C SER A 588 -31.31 -1.10 -32.97
N THR A 589 -31.65 0.16 -33.25
CA THR A 589 -30.72 1.29 -33.11
C THR A 589 -31.32 2.41 -32.27
N TYR A 590 -30.53 2.99 -31.37
CA TYR A 590 -30.93 4.10 -30.51
C TYR A 590 -29.85 5.18 -30.47
N THR A 591 -30.27 6.44 -30.37
CA THR A 591 -29.35 7.57 -30.12
C THR A 591 -29.73 8.21 -28.81
N VAL A 592 -28.81 8.21 -27.86
CA VAL A 592 -29.02 8.79 -26.51
C VAL A 592 -27.89 9.76 -26.19
N SER A 593 -28.13 10.73 -25.31
CA SER A 593 -27.13 11.75 -25.00
C SER A 593 -27.12 12.14 -23.53
N GLN A 594 -25.91 12.41 -23.03
CA GLN A 594 -25.63 12.97 -21.70
C GLN A 594 -24.64 14.13 -21.87
N ALA A 595 -24.52 14.98 -20.86
CA ALA A 595 -23.68 16.16 -20.95
C ALA A 595 -22.94 16.48 -19.65
N LEU A 596 -21.73 17.00 -19.82
CA LEU A 596 -20.99 17.71 -18.79
C LEU A 596 -21.08 19.21 -19.09
N VAL A 597 -21.56 20.00 -18.12
CA VAL A 597 -21.72 21.45 -18.25
C VAL A 597 -20.76 22.14 -17.32
N TYR A 598 -19.81 22.88 -17.89
CA TYR A 598 -18.80 23.63 -17.15
C TYR A 598 -19.21 25.11 -17.03
N THR A 599 -19.38 25.58 -15.79
CA THR A 599 -19.56 27.00 -15.47
C THR A 599 -18.19 27.64 -15.23
N TYR A 600 -17.63 28.29 -16.25
CA TYR A 600 -16.28 28.86 -16.20
C TYR A 600 -16.24 30.31 -15.68
N GLN A 601 -17.36 31.03 -15.77
CA GLN A 601 -17.59 32.33 -15.14
C GLN A 601 -19.04 32.42 -14.66
N PRO A 602 -19.38 33.30 -13.69
CA PRO A 602 -20.76 33.49 -13.27
C PRO A 602 -21.69 33.79 -14.45
N GLY A 603 -22.63 32.88 -14.72
CA GLY A 603 -23.59 32.98 -15.83
C GLY A 603 -23.05 32.61 -17.21
N GLN A 604 -21.81 32.12 -17.33
CA GLN A 604 -21.26 31.60 -18.58
C GLN A 604 -20.95 30.12 -18.45
N THR A 605 -21.52 29.33 -19.36
CA THR A 605 -21.38 27.87 -19.38
C THR A 605 -20.97 27.40 -20.77
N VAL A 606 -20.25 26.28 -20.80
CA VAL A 606 -20.09 25.46 -22.01
C VAL A 606 -20.49 24.03 -21.73
N GLN A 607 -20.89 23.33 -22.78
CA GLN A 607 -21.44 21.99 -22.72
C GLN A 607 -20.63 21.03 -23.59
N ALA A 608 -20.13 19.96 -22.97
CA ALA A 608 -19.68 18.77 -23.68
C ALA A 608 -20.81 17.75 -23.72
N THR A 609 -21.41 17.51 -24.89
CA THR A 609 -22.45 16.51 -25.11
C THR A 609 -21.82 15.21 -25.60
N ILE A 610 -22.04 14.14 -24.86
CA ILE A 610 -21.64 12.78 -25.22
C ILE A 610 -22.88 12.10 -25.82
N THR A 611 -22.81 11.73 -27.09
CA THR A 611 -23.89 11.09 -27.83
C THR A 611 -23.49 9.66 -28.17
N PHE A 612 -24.28 8.68 -27.73
CA PHE A 612 -24.08 7.28 -28.04
C PHE A 612 -25.03 6.85 -29.16
N ASN A 613 -24.48 6.33 -30.26
CA ASN A 613 -25.25 5.65 -31.31
C ASN A 613 -25.16 4.15 -31.06
N ILE A 614 -26.20 3.60 -30.42
CA ILE A 614 -26.25 2.22 -29.95
C ILE A 614 -26.88 1.37 -31.04
N THR A 615 -26.21 0.29 -31.43
CA THR A 615 -26.76 -0.82 -32.23
C THR A 615 -26.81 -2.07 -31.37
N LEU A 616 -27.94 -2.77 -31.38
CA LEU A 616 -28.09 -4.04 -30.66
C LEU A 616 -28.10 -5.19 -31.65
N ASP A 617 -27.15 -6.10 -31.54
CA ASP A 617 -26.92 -7.20 -32.51
C ASP A 617 -27.63 -8.52 -32.17
#